data_AF-A0A975BLK2-F1
#
_entry.id   AF-A0A975BLK2-F1
#
_cell.length_a   1.000
_cell.length_b   1.000
_cell.length_c   1.000
_cell.angle_alpha   90.00
_cell.angle_beta   90.00
_cell.angle_gamma   90.00
#
_symmetry.space_group_name_H-M   'P 1'
#
loop_
_entity.id
_entity.type
_entity.pdbx_description
1 polymer ?
#
loop_
_entity_poly.entity_id
_entity_poly.type
_entity_poly.pdbx_seq_one_letter_code
_entity_poly.pdbx_strand_id
1 'polypeptide(L)'
;MNLETLLFQLHQHRESISENLDESLCKELVSHIKAVIRSGNLSNEFSFFCGKHLSQFVNAEKYFPGDKLSESDVETYANEIIEAVEQPDSEESHEDKDQ
;
A
#
# COMPACT_ATOMS: atom_id res chain seq x y z
N MET A 1 -1.58 0.84 -15.38
CA MET A 1 -1.54 1.20 -13.96
C MET A 1 -0.31 2.07 -13.70
N ASN A 2 -0.46 3.24 -13.09
CA ASN A 2 0.67 4.08 -12.66
C ASN A 2 0.93 3.86 -11.15
N LEU A 3 2.03 4.45 -10.64
CA LEU A 3 2.44 4.29 -9.25
C LEU A 3 1.38 4.79 -8.27
N GLU A 4 0.85 5.97 -8.57
CA GLU A 4 -0.11 6.68 -7.73
C GLU A 4 -1.40 5.87 -7.55
N THR A 5 -1.94 5.30 -8.65
CA THR A 5 -3.11 4.41 -8.62
C THR A 5 -2.84 3.18 -7.80
N LEU A 6 -1.67 2.56 -7.98
CA LEU A 6 -1.33 1.35 -7.26
C LEU A 6 -1.26 1.61 -5.75
N LEU A 7 -0.52 2.63 -5.32
CA LEU A 7 -0.37 2.95 -3.91
C LEU A 7 -1.70 3.34 -3.26
N PHE A 8 -2.51 4.14 -3.94
CA PHE A 8 -3.84 4.48 -3.42
C PHE A 8 -4.72 3.25 -3.24
N GLN A 9 -4.78 2.35 -4.22
CA GLN A 9 -5.58 1.12 -4.14
C GLN A 9 -5.06 0.19 -3.03
N LEU A 10 -3.73 0.04 -2.90
CA LEU A 10 -3.13 -0.71 -1.80
C LEU A 10 -3.48 -0.09 -0.45
N HIS A 11 -3.39 1.23 -0.32
CA HIS A 11 -3.73 1.96 0.90
C HIS A 11 -5.22 1.79 1.27
N GLN A 12 -6.13 1.82 0.29
CA GLN A 12 -7.57 1.57 0.52
C GLN A 12 -7.87 0.17 1.05
N HIS A 13 -7.00 -0.80 0.77
CA HIS A 13 -7.19 -2.21 1.14
C HIS A 13 -6.14 -2.72 2.14
N ARG A 14 -5.37 -1.83 2.78
CA ARG A 14 -4.20 -2.19 3.61
C ARG A 14 -4.51 -3.18 4.74
N GLU A 15 -5.65 -3.02 5.42
CA GLU A 15 -6.08 -3.93 6.50
C GLU A 15 -6.43 -5.31 5.95
N SER A 16 -7.17 -5.36 4.84
CA SER A 16 -7.48 -6.65 4.20
C SER A 16 -6.23 -7.32 3.65
N ILE A 17 -5.23 -6.56 3.20
CA ILE A 17 -3.94 -7.10 2.78
C ILE A 17 -3.19 -7.68 3.98
N SER A 18 -3.10 -6.96 5.10
CA SER A 18 -2.37 -7.42 6.29
C SER A 18 -2.98 -8.68 6.90
N GLU A 19 -4.31 -8.80 6.89
CA GLU A 19 -5.03 -9.97 7.40
C GLU A 19 -4.95 -11.21 6.50
N ASN A 20 -4.81 -11.02 5.18
CA ASN A 20 -4.96 -12.11 4.20
C ASN A 20 -3.66 -12.51 3.49
N LEU A 21 -2.59 -11.70 3.54
CA LEU A 21 -1.29 -12.09 3.03
C LEU A 21 -0.50 -12.89 4.06
N ASP A 22 0.25 -13.89 3.58
CA ASP A 22 1.24 -14.55 4.43
C ASP A 22 2.43 -13.63 4.73
N GLU A 23 3.14 -13.92 5.82
CA GLU A 23 4.27 -13.13 6.31
C GLU A 23 5.39 -12.96 5.26
N SER A 24 5.59 -13.94 4.38
CA SER A 24 6.61 -13.85 3.32
C SER A 24 6.20 -12.85 2.25
N LEU A 25 4.95 -12.91 1.80
CA LEU A 25 4.40 -11.95 0.84
C LEU A 25 4.30 -10.55 1.44
N CYS A 26 3.99 -10.42 2.73
CA CYS A 26 4.02 -9.15 3.46
C CYS A 26 5.42 -8.50 3.41
N LYS A 27 6.48 -9.27 3.68
CA LYS A 27 7.87 -8.79 3.59
C LYS A 27 8.25 -8.38 2.16
N GLU A 28 7.79 -9.14 1.16
CA GLU A 28 8.04 -8.84 -0.25
C GLU A 28 7.31 -7.56 -0.69
N LEU A 29 6.05 -7.40 -0.30
CA LEU A 29 5.26 -6.17 -0.52
C LEU A 29 5.96 -4.94 0.08
N VAL A 30 6.36 -5.02 1.35
CA VAL A 30 7.08 -3.94 2.04
C VAL A 30 8.41 -3.62 1.35
N SER A 31 9.14 -4.63 0.89
CA SER A 31 10.38 -4.45 0.12
C SER A 31 10.14 -3.65 -1.17
N HIS A 32 9.08 -4.01 -1.91
CA HIS A 32 8.69 -3.27 -3.11
C HIS A 32 8.29 -1.83 -2.82
N ILE A 33 7.50 -1.58 -1.78
CA ILE A 33 7.07 -0.23 -1.40
C ILE A 33 8.29 0.61 -0.96
N LYS A 34 9.21 0.08 -0.16
CA LYS A 34 10.45 0.76 0.22
C LYS A 34 11.33 1.08 -1.00
N ALA A 35 11.37 0.21 -2.01
CA ALA A 35 12.07 0.46 -3.26
C ALA A 35 11.41 1.57 -4.09
N VAL A 36 10.08 1.62 -4.11
CA VAL A 36 9.32 2.70 -4.74
C VAL A 36 9.61 4.05 -4.08
N ILE A 37 9.58 4.16 -2.75
CA ILE A 37 9.86 5.41 -2.03
C ILE A 37 11.26 5.94 -2.42
N ARG A 38 12.25 5.05 -2.51
CA ARG A 38 13.63 5.43 -2.87
C ARG A 38 13.80 5.84 -4.33
N SER A 39 13.04 5.22 -5.23
CA SER A 39 13.23 5.39 -6.69
C SER A 39 12.24 6.36 -7.32
N GLY A 40 11.14 6.68 -6.64
CA GLY A 40 10.02 7.46 -7.15
C GLY A 40 9.27 6.81 -8.31
N ASN A 41 9.51 5.53 -8.60
CA ASN A 41 9.02 4.87 -9.82
C ASN A 41 8.44 3.48 -9.53
N LEU A 42 7.37 3.14 -10.24
CA LEU A 42 6.79 1.81 -10.23
C LEU A 42 7.64 0.84 -11.07
N SER A 43 8.16 -0.22 -10.45
CA SER A 43 8.88 -1.27 -11.16
C SER A 43 7.91 -2.29 -11.79
N ASN A 44 8.38 -2.96 -12.85
CA ASN A 44 7.64 -4.06 -13.48
C ASN A 44 7.45 -5.24 -12.51
N GLU A 45 8.46 -5.52 -11.66
CA GLU A 45 8.39 -6.57 -10.64
C GLU A 45 7.30 -6.27 -9.62
N PHE A 46 7.20 -5.02 -9.14
CA PHE A 46 6.16 -4.63 -8.20
C PHE A 46 4.76 -4.71 -8.83
N SER A 47 4.62 -4.24 -10.08
CA SER A 47 3.37 -4.36 -10.83
C SER A 47 2.95 -5.82 -11.00
N PHE A 48 3.90 -6.70 -11.32
CA PHE A 48 3.67 -8.13 -11.47
C PHE A 48 3.30 -8.79 -10.14
N PHE A 49 4.01 -8.47 -9.07
CA PHE A 49 3.72 -8.93 -7.71
C PHE A 49 2.26 -8.59 -7.34
N CYS A 50 1.86 -7.34 -7.47
CA CYS A 50 0.50 -6.91 -7.18
C CYS A 50 -0.53 -7.59 -8.08
N GLY A 51 -0.27 -7.70 -9.38
CA GLY A 51 -1.17 -8.38 -10.30
C GLY A 51 -1.32 -9.89 -10.03
N LYS A 52 -0.32 -10.54 -9.45
CA LYS A 52 -0.35 -11.97 -9.15
C LYS A 52 -0.93 -12.28 -7.77
N HIS A 53 -0.54 -11.52 -6.76
CA HIS A 53 -0.82 -11.82 -5.36
C HIS A 53 -1.91 -10.93 -4.74
N LEU A 54 -2.16 -9.76 -5.34
CA LEU A 54 -3.07 -8.74 -4.81
C LEU A 54 -4.16 -8.34 -5.81
N SER A 55 -4.38 -9.12 -6.87
CA SER A 55 -5.33 -8.79 -7.95
C SER A 55 -6.77 -8.56 -7.46
N GLN A 56 -7.16 -9.18 -6.34
CA GLN A 56 -8.46 -8.96 -5.71
C GLN A 56 -8.60 -7.58 -5.04
N PHE A 57 -7.48 -6.99 -4.61
CA PHE A 57 -7.43 -5.68 -3.96
C PHE A 57 -7.09 -4.56 -4.94
N VAL A 58 -6.35 -4.89 -6.00
CA VAL A 58 -5.78 -3.92 -6.92
C VAL A 58 -6.43 -4.09 -8.29
N ASN A 59 -7.36 -3.22 -8.64
CA ASN A 59 -7.96 -3.23 -9.96
C ASN A 59 -7.14 -2.35 -10.92
N ALA A 60 -6.27 -2.98 -11.70
CA ALA A 60 -5.39 -2.29 -12.65
C ALA A 60 -6.11 -1.42 -13.70
N GLU A 61 -7.44 -1.58 -13.87
CA GLU A 61 -8.26 -0.90 -14.88
C GLU A 61 -9.26 0.12 -14.31
N LYS A 62 -9.53 0.14 -12.99
CA LYS A 62 -10.54 1.04 -12.39
C LYS A 62 -9.94 2.24 -11.65
N TYR A 63 -10.04 3.37 -12.33
CA TYR A 63 -10.03 4.77 -11.88
C TYR A 63 -8.80 5.31 -11.12
N PHE A 64 -8.30 6.45 -11.60
CA PHE A 64 -7.69 7.48 -10.76
C PHE A 64 -8.40 8.81 -11.02
N PRO A 65 -8.78 9.58 -9.99
CA PRO A 65 -9.26 10.95 -10.14
C PRO A 65 -8.14 11.81 -10.77
N GLY A 66 -8.50 12.76 -11.62
CA GLY A 66 -7.60 13.45 -12.55
C GLY A 66 -6.46 14.29 -11.96
N ASP A 67 -6.23 14.25 -10.65
CA ASP A 67 -5.12 14.92 -9.98
C ASP A 67 -4.00 13.93 -9.69
N LYS A 68 -2.78 14.29 -10.11
CA LYS A 68 -1.56 13.56 -9.80
C LYS A 68 -1.32 13.69 -8.30
N LEU A 69 -1.11 12.56 -7.60
CA LEU A 69 -0.68 12.60 -6.20
C LEU A 69 0.58 13.45 -6.06
N SER A 70 0.65 14.25 -5.00
CA SER A 70 1.91 14.90 -4.64
C SER A 70 2.91 13.86 -4.13
N GLU A 71 4.20 14.19 -4.15
CA GLU A 71 5.26 13.34 -3.58
C GLU A 71 4.99 13.03 -2.09
N SER A 72 4.40 13.99 -1.37
CA SER A 72 3.96 13.81 0.01
C SER A 72 2.86 12.76 0.15
N ASP A 73 1.88 12.74 -0.75
CA ASP A 73 0.78 11.77 -0.70
C ASP A 73 1.28 10.34 -0.99
N VAL A 74 2.24 10.22 -1.91
CA VAL A 74 2.91 8.95 -2.24
C VAL A 74 3.62 8.38 -1.01
N GLU A 75 4.39 9.20 -0.30
CA GLU A 75 5.11 8.77 0.89
C GLU A 75 4.17 8.43 2.05
N THR A 76 3.12 9.24 2.28
CA THR A 76 2.11 8.97 3.30
C THR A 76 1.43 7.62 3.06
N TYR A 77 0.89 7.38 1.86
CA TYR A 77 0.22 6.11 1.57
C TYR A 77 1.18 4.92 1.66
N ALA A 78 2.41 5.07 1.18
CA ALA A 78 3.40 4.02 1.24
C ALA A 78 3.73 3.62 2.69
N ASN A 79 3.89 4.61 3.59
CA ASN A 79 4.19 4.36 4.99
C ASN A 79 3.00 3.72 5.73
N GLU A 80 1.77 4.19 5.50
CA GLU A 80 0.57 3.61 6.12
C GLU A 80 0.33 2.16 5.70
N ILE A 81 0.65 1.80 4.43
CA ILE A 81 0.61 0.39 3.99
C ILE A 81 1.68 -0.43 4.73
N ILE A 82 2.91 0.10 4.84
CA ILE A 82 4.01 -0.60 5.54
C ILE A 82 3.62 -0.84 7.00
N GLU A 83 3.09 0.17 7.67
CA GLU A 83 2.67 0.09 9.07
C GLU A 83 1.58 -0.98 9.26
N ALA A 84 0.51 -0.94 8.45
CA ALA A 84 -0.56 -1.94 8.54
C ALA A 84 -0.05 -3.38 8.30
N VAL A 85 0.91 -3.55 7.39
CA VAL A 85 1.46 -4.87 7.05
C VAL A 85 2.50 -5.37 8.05
N GLU A 86 3.35 -4.48 8.60
CA GLU A 86 4.34 -4.83 9.63
C GLU A 86 3.70 -4.94 11.03
N GLN A 87 2.57 -4.27 11.27
CA GLN A 87 1.86 -4.20 12.55
C GLN A 87 0.33 -4.35 12.37
N PRO A 88 -0.17 -5.54 11.99
CA PRO A 88 -1.59 -5.77 11.76
C PRO A 88 -2.47 -5.60 13.02
N ASP A 89 -1.89 -5.69 14.21
CA ASP A 89 -2.58 -5.59 15.51
C ASP A 89 -2.56 -4.19 16.13
N SER A 90 -2.21 -3.13 15.38
CA SER A 90 -2.41 -1.77 15.88
C SER A 90 -3.90 -1.46 15.89
N GLU A 91 -4.61 -1.97 16.90
CA GLU A 91 -5.71 -1.22 17.51
C GLU A 91 -5.23 0.22 17.55
N GLU A 92 -5.93 1.12 16.85
CA GLU A 92 -5.85 2.54 17.16
C GLU A 92 -5.97 2.62 18.67
N SER A 93 -4.86 2.93 19.35
CA SER A 93 -4.91 3.57 20.64
C SER A 93 -5.55 4.93 20.39
N HIS A 94 -6.86 4.92 20.21
CA HIS A 94 -7.72 5.96 20.68
C HIS A 94 -7.42 6.05 22.17
N GLU A 95 -6.40 6.84 22.52
CA GLU A 95 -6.41 7.53 23.80
C GLU A 95 -7.71 8.34 23.80
N ASP A 96 -8.76 7.74 24.36
CA ASP A 96 -9.88 8.44 24.95
C ASP A 96 -9.28 9.44 25.92
N LYS A 97 -9.09 10.67 25.45
CA LYS A 97 -8.99 11.83 26.32
C LYS A 97 -10.38 12.09 26.84
N ASP A 98 -10.80 11.27 27.81
CA ASP A 98 -11.86 11.62 28.74
C ASP A 98 -11.47 12.97 29.38
N GLN A 99 -12.23 14.00 29.01
CA GLN A 99 -12.29 15.30 29.67
C GLN A 99 -13.38 15.29 30.73
#